data_AF-M2RHF7-F1
#
_entry.id   AF-M2RHF7-F1
#
_cell.length_a   1.000
_cell.length_b   1.000
_cell.length_c   1.000
_cell.angle_alpha   90.00
_cell.angle_beta   90.00
_cell.angle_gamma   90.00
#
_symmetry.space_group_name_H-M   'P 1'
#
loop_
_entity.id
_entity.type
_entity.pdbx_description
1 polymer ?
#
loop_
_entity_poly.entity_id
_entity_poly.type
_entity_poly.pdbx_seq_one_letter_code
_entity_poly.pdbx_strand_id
1 'polypeptide(L)'
;ANGPLLATGDWTKNLVHLAKTAELKKHALTLQLHTAHILSAHASLEQKNKAIQDLKEQKNKLDSERARLLNCLREINEDRDKADILEATLNKECTDLRQKIQTITDGDYAVAKSDVDKLRQELGHPPLPSLQNTLEEKSAQFLKDLRLQQQNAATAPAPSSSAKRSAEDSGADGQPAKRPRGRPKGSKNSKAKGKDAASTTPVAGSAGTPTV
;
A
#
# COMPACT_ATOMS: atom_id res chain seq x y z
N ALA A 1 -71.19 68.14 -49.28
CA ALA A 1 -70.10 68.05 -50.27
C ALA A 1 -68.89 67.43 -49.58
N ASN A 2 -68.68 66.12 -49.73
CA ASN A 2 -67.51 65.41 -49.17
C ASN A 2 -66.44 65.36 -50.26
N GLY A 3 -65.47 66.27 -50.20
CA GLY A 3 -64.28 66.20 -51.04
C GLY A 3 -63.41 64.99 -50.66
N PRO A 4 -62.65 64.41 -51.59
CA PRO A 4 -61.81 63.26 -51.30
C PRO A 4 -60.68 63.68 -50.35
N LEU A 5 -60.59 63.05 -49.18
CA LEU A 5 -59.43 63.14 -48.30
C LEU A 5 -58.23 62.54 -49.03
N LEU A 6 -57.43 63.38 -49.70
CA LEU A 6 -56.06 63.01 -50.05
C LEU A 6 -55.29 62.84 -48.74
N ALA A 7 -54.86 61.62 -48.46
CA ALA A 7 -53.92 61.33 -47.39
C ALA A 7 -52.60 62.06 -47.70
N THR A 8 -52.43 63.24 -47.10
CA THR A 8 -51.21 64.07 -47.14
C THR A 8 -50.14 63.51 -46.19
N GLY A 9 -49.81 62.23 -46.36
CA GLY A 9 -48.77 61.54 -45.59
C GLY A 9 -48.00 60.58 -46.47
N ASP A 10 -46.68 60.66 -46.42
CA ASP A 10 -45.73 59.91 -47.24
C ASP A 10 -45.71 58.41 -46.85
N TRP A 11 -46.78 57.70 -47.23
CA TRP A 11 -47.03 56.29 -46.89
C TRP A 11 -45.91 55.37 -47.38
N THR A 12 -45.29 55.70 -48.51
CA THR A 12 -44.16 54.98 -49.10
C THR A 12 -42.95 55.04 -48.16
N LYS A 13 -42.63 56.20 -47.58
CA LYS A 13 -41.55 56.31 -46.58
C LYS A 13 -41.87 55.52 -45.32
N ASN A 14 -43.13 55.53 -44.85
CA ASN A 14 -43.53 54.76 -43.68
C ASN A 14 -43.42 53.25 -43.91
N LEU A 15 -43.78 52.76 -45.10
CA LEU A 15 -43.63 51.35 -45.47
C LEU A 15 -42.15 50.93 -45.53
N VAL A 16 -41.30 51.74 -46.15
CA VAL A 16 -39.85 51.49 -46.19
C VAL A 16 -39.25 51.51 -44.79
N HIS A 17 -39.68 52.43 -43.92
CA HIS A 17 -39.23 52.48 -42.53
C HIS A 17 -39.66 51.24 -41.74
N LEU A 18 -40.89 50.76 -41.92
CA LEU A 18 -41.38 49.54 -41.30
C LEU A 18 -40.59 48.32 -41.76
N ALA A 19 -40.31 48.19 -43.06
CA ALA A 19 -39.50 47.11 -43.62
C ALA A 19 -38.08 47.11 -43.04
N LYS A 20 -37.41 48.27 -43.02
CA LYS A 20 -36.07 48.42 -42.40
C LYS A 20 -36.09 48.10 -40.90
N THR A 21 -37.16 48.47 -40.19
CA THR A 21 -37.33 48.14 -38.77
C THR A 21 -37.50 46.64 -38.56
N ALA A 22 -38.26 45.96 -39.42
CA ALA A 22 -38.42 44.51 -39.36
C ALA A 22 -37.12 43.77 -39.66
N GLU A 23 -36.37 44.22 -40.67
CA GLU A 23 -35.06 43.68 -41.02
C GLU A 23 -34.04 43.88 -39.90
N LEU A 24 -33.98 45.08 -39.31
CA LEU A 24 -33.15 45.37 -38.14
C LEU A 24 -33.48 44.43 -36.97
N LYS A 25 -34.76 44.22 -36.67
CA LYS A 25 -35.19 43.28 -35.61
C LYS A 25 -34.76 41.85 -35.90
N LYS A 26 -34.86 41.39 -37.15
CA LYS A 26 -34.38 40.07 -37.58
C LYS A 26 -32.87 39.92 -37.35
N HIS A 27 -32.08 40.91 -37.77
CA HIS A 27 -30.63 40.89 -37.56
C HIS A 27 -30.25 40.96 -36.08
N ALA A 28 -30.92 41.81 -35.30
CA ALA A 28 -30.72 41.91 -33.86
C ALA A 28 -30.99 40.57 -33.16
N LEU A 29 -32.08 39.89 -33.50
CA LEU A 29 -32.41 38.58 -32.94
C LEU A 29 -31.36 37.52 -33.33
N THR A 30 -30.92 37.52 -34.58
CA THR A 30 -29.88 36.59 -35.07
C THR A 30 -28.56 36.80 -34.31
N LEU A 31 -28.16 38.07 -34.10
CA LEU A 31 -26.99 38.42 -33.31
C LEU A 31 -27.13 37.98 -31.84
N GLN A 32 -28.29 38.19 -31.23
CA GLN A 32 -28.57 37.72 -29.86
C GLN A 32 -28.46 36.20 -29.74
N LEU A 33 -28.99 35.45 -30.71
CA LEU A 33 -28.91 33.99 -30.72
C LEU A 33 -27.46 33.51 -30.86
N HIS A 34 -26.69 34.08 -31.79
CA HIS A 34 -25.27 33.76 -31.91
C HIS A 34 -24.49 34.11 -30.65
N THR A 35 -24.79 35.26 -30.03
CA THR A 35 -24.16 35.68 -28.76
C THR A 35 -24.45 34.66 -27.66
N ALA A 36 -25.69 34.21 -27.52
CA ALA A 36 -26.06 33.18 -26.54
C ALA A 36 -25.33 31.85 -26.79
N HIS A 37 -25.20 31.43 -28.05
CA HIS A 37 -24.43 30.23 -28.40
C HIS A 37 -22.95 30.36 -28.06
N ILE A 38 -22.34 31.51 -28.35
CA ILE A 38 -20.93 31.78 -28.01
C ILE A 38 -20.73 31.72 -26.49
N LEU A 39 -21.60 32.36 -25.71
CA LEU A 39 -21.52 32.35 -24.25
C LEU A 39 -21.67 30.94 -23.66
N SER A 40 -22.61 30.15 -24.18
CA SER A 40 -22.81 28.75 -23.76
C SER A 40 -21.59 27.88 -24.11
N ALA A 41 -21.06 28.01 -25.32
CA ALA A 41 -19.85 27.29 -25.74
C ALA A 41 -18.63 27.69 -24.88
N HIS A 42 -18.49 28.97 -24.54
CA HIS A 42 -17.41 29.46 -23.68
C HIS A 42 -17.51 28.90 -22.26
N ALA A 43 -18.72 28.84 -21.67
CA ALA A 43 -18.91 28.22 -20.37
C ALA A 43 -18.54 26.72 -20.38
N SER A 44 -18.91 26.00 -21.45
CA SER A 44 -18.54 24.59 -21.60
C SER A 44 -17.04 24.39 -21.79
N LEU A 45 -16.39 25.27 -22.57
CA LEU A 45 -14.94 25.27 -22.76
C LEU A 45 -14.22 25.42 -21.42
N GLU A 46 -14.62 26.40 -20.60
CA GLU A 46 -14.01 26.67 -19.30
C GLU A 46 -14.16 25.48 -18.35
N GLN A 47 -15.36 24.89 -18.29
CA GLN A 47 -15.61 23.69 -17.50
C GLN A 47 -14.71 22.52 -17.93
N LYS A 48 -14.54 22.30 -19.24
CA LYS A 48 -13.67 21.24 -19.77
C LYS A 48 -12.19 21.53 -19.49
N ASN A 49 -11.75 22.79 -19.61
CA ASN A 49 -10.38 23.17 -19.28
C ASN A 49 -10.04 22.91 -17.82
N LYS A 50 -10.95 23.26 -16.90
CA LYS A 50 -10.81 22.95 -15.48
C LYS A 50 -10.72 21.44 -15.24
N ALA A 51 -11.63 20.66 -15.82
CA ALA A 51 -11.60 19.20 -15.70
C ALA A 51 -10.29 18.59 -16.23
N ILE A 52 -9.73 19.14 -17.31
CA ILE A 52 -8.42 18.71 -17.84
C ILE A 52 -7.30 19.01 -16.84
N GLN A 53 -7.32 20.17 -16.18
CA GLN A 53 -6.34 20.52 -15.15
C GLN A 53 -6.44 19.57 -13.96
N ASP A 54 -7.65 19.34 -13.43
CA ASP A 54 -7.90 18.43 -12.31
C ASP A 54 -7.38 17.01 -12.62
N LEU A 55 -7.63 16.51 -13.84
CA LEU A 55 -7.15 15.20 -14.29
C LEU A 55 -5.62 15.15 -14.42
N LYS A 56 -4.97 16.22 -14.90
CA LYS A 56 -3.51 16.30 -14.96
C LYS A 56 -2.88 16.24 -13.57
N GLU A 57 -3.46 16.94 -12.59
CA GLU A 57 -2.99 16.90 -11.21
C GLU A 57 -3.16 15.51 -10.58
N GLN A 58 -4.32 14.88 -10.78
CA GLN A 58 -4.54 13.51 -10.30
C GLN A 58 -3.54 12.53 -10.91
N LYS A 59 -3.28 12.63 -12.21
CA LYS A 59 -2.27 11.81 -12.88
C LYS A 59 -0.87 12.01 -12.26
N ASN A 60 -0.45 13.26 -12.05
CA ASN A 60 0.85 13.56 -11.44
C ASN A 60 0.98 12.97 -10.03
N LYS A 61 -0.09 12.99 -9.23
CA LYS A 61 -0.11 12.36 -7.90
C LYS A 61 0.06 10.84 -7.99
N LEU A 62 -0.64 10.19 -8.91
CA LEU A 62 -0.51 8.75 -9.13
C LEU A 62 0.88 8.37 -9.66
N ASP A 63 1.47 9.17 -10.56
CA ASP A 63 2.82 8.93 -11.08
C ASP A 63 3.87 9.06 -9.96
N SER A 64 3.69 10.03 -9.05
CA SER A 64 4.56 10.19 -7.89
C SER A 64 4.46 9.01 -6.92
N GLU A 65 3.25 8.53 -6.65
CA GLU A 65 3.03 7.37 -5.79
C GLU A 65 3.58 6.09 -6.43
N ARG A 66 3.40 5.91 -7.74
CA ARG A 66 4.01 4.81 -8.50
C ARG A 66 5.53 4.82 -8.34
N ALA A 67 6.17 5.98 -8.48
CA ALA A 67 7.62 6.11 -8.30
C ALA A 67 8.06 5.74 -6.87
N ARG A 68 7.31 6.22 -5.85
CA ARG A 68 7.56 5.90 -4.44
C ARG A 68 7.49 4.40 -4.18
N LEU A 69 6.42 3.74 -4.64
CA LEU A 69 6.21 2.31 -4.46
C LEU A 69 7.28 1.47 -5.18
N LEU A 70 7.69 1.88 -6.38
CA LEU A 70 8.80 1.21 -7.09
C LEU A 70 10.12 1.31 -6.32
N ASN A 71 10.41 2.46 -5.69
CA ASN A 71 11.60 2.58 -4.85
C ASN A 71 11.50 1.68 -3.60
N CYS A 72 10.35 1.64 -2.92
CA CYS A 72 10.15 0.73 -1.79
C CYS A 72 10.31 -0.75 -2.19
N LEU A 73 9.81 -1.14 -3.37
CA LEU A 73 9.98 -2.50 -3.87
C LEU A 73 11.46 -2.84 -4.16
N ARG A 74 12.22 -1.87 -4.69
CA ARG A 74 13.68 -2.02 -4.86
C ARG A 74 14.37 -2.27 -3.53
N GLU A 75 14.08 -1.47 -2.51
CA GLU A 75 14.65 -1.62 -1.17
C GLU A 75 14.33 -2.99 -0.54
N ILE A 76 13.08 -3.46 -0.65
CA ILE A 76 12.69 -4.78 -0.16
C ILE A 76 13.47 -5.90 -0.86
N ASN A 77 13.65 -5.80 -2.18
CA ASN A 77 14.43 -6.79 -2.92
C ASN A 77 15.89 -6.78 -2.49
N GLU A 78 16.50 -5.61 -2.28
CA GLU A 78 17.87 -5.50 -1.78
C GLU A 78 18.04 -6.11 -0.40
N ASP A 79 17.09 -5.91 0.50
CA ASP A 79 17.13 -6.48 1.85
C ASP A 79 16.89 -7.99 1.84
N ARG A 80 16.03 -8.49 0.95
CA ARG A 80 15.88 -9.93 0.72
C ARG A 80 17.19 -10.55 0.24
N ASP A 81 17.83 -9.95 -0.77
CA ASP A 81 19.07 -10.48 -1.32
C ASP A 81 20.19 -10.48 -0.26
N LYS A 82 20.25 -9.47 0.63
CA LYS A 82 21.15 -9.48 1.79
C LYS A 82 20.83 -10.61 2.77
N ALA A 83 19.55 -10.83 3.07
CA ALA A 83 19.12 -11.91 3.96
C ALA A 83 19.49 -13.29 3.39
N ASP A 84 19.29 -13.49 2.09
CA ASP A 84 19.66 -14.75 1.39
C ASP A 84 21.17 -15.01 1.47
N ILE A 85 22.00 -13.99 1.30
CA ILE A 85 23.46 -14.10 1.45
C ILE A 85 23.85 -14.45 2.89
N LEU A 86 23.24 -13.78 3.88
CA LEU A 86 23.50 -14.05 5.29
C LEU A 86 23.06 -15.46 5.69
N GLU A 87 21.90 -15.90 5.21
CA GLU A 87 21.41 -17.26 5.43
C GLU A 87 22.37 -18.30 4.84
N ALA A 88 22.79 -18.11 3.58
CA ALA A 88 23.75 -19.00 2.93
C ALA A 88 25.08 -19.08 3.70
N THR A 89 25.56 -17.93 4.20
CA THR A 89 26.78 -17.84 5.01
C THR A 89 26.64 -18.61 6.32
N LEU A 90 25.56 -18.37 7.07
CA LEU A 90 25.30 -19.05 8.34
C LEU A 90 25.08 -20.55 8.15
N ASN A 91 24.43 -20.98 7.07
CA ASN A 91 24.25 -22.39 6.75
C ASN A 91 25.58 -23.09 6.47
N LYS A 92 26.48 -22.41 5.75
CA LYS A 92 27.84 -22.91 5.51
C LYS A 92 28.61 -23.03 6.83
N GLU A 93 28.62 -21.98 7.65
CA GLU A 93 29.28 -22.00 8.96
C GLU A 93 28.73 -23.08 9.89
N CYS A 94 27.41 -23.28 9.92
CA CYS A 94 26.79 -24.38 10.66
C CYS A 94 27.25 -25.75 10.17
N THR A 95 27.38 -25.92 8.85
CA THR A 95 27.86 -27.16 8.24
C THR A 95 29.33 -27.41 8.62
N ASP A 96 30.17 -26.38 8.49
CA ASP A 96 31.60 -26.45 8.83
C ASP A 96 31.80 -26.76 10.33
N LEU A 97 31.02 -26.14 11.21
CA LEU A 97 31.06 -26.42 12.66
C LEU A 97 30.61 -27.85 12.99
N ARG A 98 29.52 -28.33 12.37
CA ARG A 98 29.07 -29.72 12.54
C ARG A 98 30.14 -30.71 12.09
N GLN A 99 30.77 -30.45 10.95
CA GLN A 99 31.86 -31.28 10.45
C GLN A 99 33.06 -31.27 11.40
N LYS A 100 33.45 -30.09 11.89
CA LYS A 100 34.54 -29.96 12.87
C LYS A 100 34.25 -30.71 14.17
N ILE A 101 33.02 -30.61 14.69
CA ILE A 101 32.59 -31.36 15.88
C ILE A 101 32.70 -32.85 15.63
N GLN A 102 32.23 -33.33 14.47
CA GLN A 102 32.32 -34.76 14.11
C GLN A 102 33.77 -35.22 14.07
N THR A 103 34.65 -34.50 13.37
CA THR A 103 36.07 -34.83 13.26
C THR A 103 36.75 -34.93 14.63
N ILE A 104 36.51 -33.96 15.52
CA ILE A 104 37.10 -33.98 16.87
C ILE A 104 36.54 -35.14 17.70
N THR A 105 35.22 -35.36 17.60
CA THR A 105 34.51 -36.40 18.38
C THR A 105 34.99 -37.79 18.02
N ASP A 106 35.12 -38.10 16.73
CA ASP A 106 35.50 -39.43 16.24
C ASP A 106 37.02 -39.66 16.28
N GLY A 107 37.82 -38.60 16.24
CA GLY A 107 39.27 -38.66 16.28
C GLY A 107 39.82 -38.51 17.70
N ASP A 108 40.45 -37.36 17.96
CA ASP A 108 41.25 -37.11 19.15
C ASP A 108 40.47 -37.31 20.46
N TYR A 109 39.19 -36.90 20.50
CA TYR A 109 38.38 -37.05 21.70
C TYR A 109 38.09 -38.51 22.04
N ALA A 110 37.75 -39.34 21.05
CA ALA A 110 37.46 -40.76 21.27
C ALA A 110 38.68 -41.51 21.81
N VAL A 111 39.86 -41.24 21.23
CA VAL A 111 41.14 -41.82 21.70
C VAL A 111 41.42 -41.38 23.13
N ALA A 112 41.39 -40.08 23.40
CA ALA A 112 41.65 -39.55 24.73
C ALA A 112 40.67 -40.07 25.79
N LYS A 113 39.37 -40.18 25.44
CA LYS A 113 38.36 -40.74 26.34
C LYS A 113 38.66 -42.20 26.66
N SER A 114 38.99 -43.02 25.65
CA SER A 114 39.33 -44.42 25.87
C SER A 114 40.54 -44.58 26.80
N ASP A 115 41.57 -43.75 26.66
CA ASP A 115 42.78 -43.85 27.48
C ASP A 115 42.51 -43.41 28.93
N VAL A 116 41.73 -42.34 29.13
CA VAL A 116 41.30 -41.91 30.47
C VAL A 116 40.41 -42.95 31.14
N ASP A 117 39.48 -43.58 30.41
CA ASP A 117 38.61 -44.61 30.98
C ASP A 117 39.39 -45.87 31.38
N LYS A 118 40.42 -46.27 30.61
CA LYS A 118 41.35 -47.35 30.99
C LYS A 118 42.09 -47.03 32.29
N LEU A 119 42.69 -45.83 32.41
CA LEU A 119 43.39 -45.39 33.62
C LEU A 119 42.44 -45.33 34.83
N ARG A 120 41.20 -44.87 34.64
CA ARG A 120 40.18 -44.86 35.69
C ARG A 120 39.84 -46.26 36.14
N GLN A 121 39.71 -47.20 35.22
CA GLN A 121 39.44 -48.60 35.53
C GLN A 121 40.59 -49.23 36.33
N GLU A 122 41.85 -48.94 35.98
CA GLU A 122 43.04 -49.38 36.72
C GLU A 122 43.08 -48.83 38.16
N LEU A 123 42.58 -47.61 38.37
CA LEU A 123 42.47 -46.96 39.68
C LEU A 123 41.18 -47.31 40.45
N GLY A 124 40.29 -48.12 39.88
CA GLY A 124 39.01 -48.50 40.49
C GLY A 124 37.91 -47.43 40.45
N HIS A 125 38.06 -46.40 39.61
CA HIS A 125 37.06 -45.36 39.38
C HIS A 125 36.10 -45.72 38.23
N PRO A 126 34.83 -45.26 38.27
CA PRO A 126 33.90 -45.45 37.16
C PRO A 126 34.29 -44.63 35.91
N PRO A 127 33.89 -45.10 34.72
CA PRO A 127 34.18 -44.41 33.46
C PRO A 127 33.51 -43.03 33.39
N LEU A 128 34.06 -42.15 32.57
CA LEU A 128 33.53 -40.81 32.37
C LEU A 128 32.15 -40.84 31.68
N PRO A 129 31.27 -39.87 32.00
CA PRO A 129 29.98 -39.70 31.32
C PRO A 129 30.18 -39.47 29.83
N SER A 130 29.14 -39.75 29.03
CA SER A 130 29.17 -39.55 27.59
C SER A 130 29.26 -38.06 27.24
N LEU A 131 29.89 -37.76 26.10
CA LEU A 131 29.95 -36.40 25.55
C LEU A 131 28.53 -35.82 25.37
N GLN A 132 27.58 -36.65 24.95
CA GLN A 132 26.18 -36.28 24.77
C GLN A 132 25.54 -35.79 26.08
N ASN A 133 25.74 -36.51 27.20
CA ASN A 133 25.21 -36.09 28.49
C ASN A 133 25.79 -34.73 28.92
N THR A 134 27.10 -34.52 28.71
CA THR A 134 27.75 -33.23 29.02
C THR A 134 27.21 -32.09 28.14
N LEU A 135 26.96 -32.36 26.86
CA LEU A 135 26.37 -31.36 25.95
C LEU A 135 24.94 -31.00 26.35
N GLU A 136 24.12 -31.98 26.73
CA GLU A 136 22.74 -31.75 27.18
C GLU A 136 22.70 -30.89 28.45
N GLU A 137 23.52 -31.20 29.45
CA GLU A 137 23.66 -30.39 30.67
C GLU A 137 24.07 -28.94 30.36
N LYS A 138 25.07 -28.75 29.48
CA LYS A 138 25.52 -27.42 29.06
C LYS A 138 24.44 -26.67 28.28
N SER A 139 23.70 -27.35 27.42
CA SER A 139 22.60 -26.75 26.65
C SER A 139 21.46 -26.28 27.56
N ALA A 140 21.10 -27.09 28.56
CA ALA A 140 20.09 -26.73 29.55
C ALA A 140 20.53 -25.52 30.39
N GLN A 141 21.81 -25.46 30.75
CA GLN A 141 22.39 -24.32 31.45
C GLN A 141 22.36 -23.05 30.59
N PHE A 142 22.76 -23.12 29.31
CA PHE A 142 22.72 -21.98 28.41
C PHE A 142 21.30 -21.43 28.22
N LEU A 143 20.30 -22.32 28.06
CA LEU A 143 18.89 -21.90 27.96
C LEU A 143 18.38 -21.26 29.25
N LYS A 144 18.84 -21.74 30.41
CA LYS A 144 18.53 -21.14 31.71
C LYS A 144 19.12 -19.74 31.83
N ASP A 145 20.38 -19.57 31.43
CA ASP A 145 21.08 -18.28 31.47
C ASP A 145 20.46 -17.28 30.49
N LEU A 146 20.08 -17.72 29.30
CA LEU A 146 19.38 -16.89 28.31
C LEU A 146 18.02 -16.40 28.84
N ARG A 147 17.26 -17.28 29.51
CA ARG A 147 15.99 -16.90 30.14
C ARG A 147 16.19 -15.87 31.24
N LEU A 148 17.22 -16.04 32.07
CA LEU A 148 17.56 -15.08 33.12
C LEU A 148 17.99 -13.73 32.55
N GLN A 149 18.74 -13.72 31.45
CA GLN A 149 19.18 -12.51 30.77
C GLN A 149 17.99 -11.74 30.15
N GLN A 150 17.05 -12.45 29.52
CA GLN A 150 15.80 -11.82 29.04
C GLN A 150 14.95 -11.26 30.17
N GLN A 151 14.89 -11.95 31.31
CA GLN A 151 14.16 -11.48 32.48
C GLN A 151 14.81 -10.21 33.09
N ASN A 152 16.13 -10.15 33.16
CA ASN A 152 16.86 -8.96 33.62
C ASN A 152 16.71 -7.77 32.65
N ALA A 153 16.71 -8.01 31.34
CA ALA A 153 16.47 -6.96 30.34
C ALA A 153 15.03 -6.39 30.41
N ALA A 154 14.05 -7.23 30.77
CA ALA A 154 12.65 -6.82 30.93
C ALA A 154 12.37 -6.07 32.25
N THR A 155 13.29 -6.14 33.23
CA THR A 155 13.13 -5.51 34.56
C THR A 155 13.98 -4.24 34.73
N ALA A 156 14.71 -3.83 33.70
CA ALA A 156 15.42 -2.55 33.70
C ALA A 156 14.43 -1.37 33.58
N PRO A 157 14.48 -0.36 34.47
CA PRO A 157 13.63 0.82 34.34
C PRO A 157 13.99 1.55 33.03
N ALA A 158 13.00 1.80 32.19
CA ALA A 158 13.15 2.55 30.95
C ALA A 158 13.88 3.87 31.23
N PRO A 159 14.97 4.21 30.50
CA PRO A 159 15.59 5.51 30.66
C PRO A 159 14.65 6.56 30.08
N SER A 160 13.96 7.27 30.97
CA SER A 160 13.40 8.58 30.69
C SER A 160 14.55 9.54 30.34
N SER A 161 14.80 9.79 29.06
CA SER A 161 15.54 11.00 28.66
C SER A 161 15.22 11.44 27.23
N SER A 162 14.26 12.36 27.17
CA SER A 162 14.44 13.69 26.57
C SER A 162 15.75 13.92 25.79
N ALA A 163 15.69 13.81 24.47
CA ALA A 163 16.62 14.46 23.56
C ALA A 163 15.92 15.68 22.93
N LYS A 164 16.17 16.87 23.52
CA LYS A 164 15.96 18.17 22.87
C LYS A 164 16.99 18.32 21.74
N ARG A 165 16.55 18.58 20.51
CA ARG A 165 17.21 19.51 19.57
C ARG A 165 16.15 20.29 18.78
N SER A 166 16.36 21.60 18.78
CA SER A 166 15.54 22.70 18.28
C SER A 166 15.34 22.71 16.78
N ALA A 167 14.20 23.24 16.31
CA ALA A 167 14.11 24.34 15.33
C ALA A 167 12.64 24.80 15.16
N GLU A 168 12.49 26.13 15.14
CA GLU A 168 11.33 27.04 14.93
C GLU A 168 10.00 26.49 14.39
N ASP A 169 8.86 26.74 15.04
CA ASP A 169 8.06 27.99 15.11
C ASP A 169 6.98 28.07 14.02
N SER A 170 5.72 27.88 14.42
CA SER A 170 4.52 28.65 14.02
C SER A 170 3.25 27.77 14.00
N GLY A 171 2.22 28.18 14.75
CA GLY A 171 0.82 27.95 14.35
C GLY A 171 -0.09 27.15 15.28
N ALA A 172 -0.57 27.83 16.33
CA ALA A 172 -1.96 27.87 16.81
C ALA A 172 -2.87 26.62 16.93
N ASP A 173 -3.46 26.55 18.14
CA ASP A 173 -4.82 26.12 18.51
C ASP A 173 -5.15 24.65 18.87
N GLY A 174 -5.73 24.49 20.08
CA GLY A 174 -6.70 23.43 20.41
C GLY A 174 -6.27 22.30 21.36
N GLN A 175 -6.62 22.42 22.65
CA GLN A 175 -6.65 21.35 23.69
C GLN A 175 -7.57 20.13 23.33
N PRO A 176 -7.75 19.11 24.21
CA PRO A 176 -6.78 18.24 24.91
C PRO A 176 -7.05 16.73 24.66
N ALA A 177 -6.05 15.90 24.98
CA ALA A 177 -6.05 14.44 24.90
C ALA A 177 -7.28 13.72 25.49
N LYS A 178 -7.72 12.60 24.89
CA LYS A 178 -8.12 11.33 25.58
C LYS A 178 -8.29 10.11 24.62
N ARG A 179 -7.38 9.14 24.82
CA ARG A 179 -7.46 7.66 24.67
C ARG A 179 -7.17 6.99 23.31
N PRO A 180 -6.08 6.19 23.24
CA PRO A 180 -6.00 5.04 22.37
C PRO A 180 -6.51 3.81 23.12
N ARG A 181 -7.53 3.13 22.61
CA ARG A 181 -7.83 1.75 23.05
C ARG A 181 -8.04 0.88 21.83
N GLY A 182 -6.97 0.18 21.47
CA GLY A 182 -7.06 -1.01 20.64
C GLY A 182 -7.95 -2.06 21.30
N ARG A 183 -8.87 -2.61 20.52
CA ARG A 183 -9.07 -4.06 20.41
C ARG A 183 -9.78 -4.34 19.08
N PRO A 184 -9.28 -5.25 18.24
CA PRO A 184 -10.00 -5.67 17.04
C PRO A 184 -11.25 -6.43 17.47
N LYS A 185 -12.43 -6.03 16.97
CA LYS A 185 -13.63 -6.86 17.09
C LYS A 185 -13.54 -8.00 16.10
N GLY A 186 -12.95 -9.10 16.54
CA GLY A 186 -13.07 -10.39 15.87
C GLY A 186 -14.50 -10.92 15.91
N SER A 187 -14.89 -11.50 14.76
CA SER A 187 -15.72 -12.69 14.58
C SER A 187 -17.13 -12.72 15.18
N LYS A 188 -18.13 -12.61 14.29
CA LYS A 188 -19.36 -13.40 14.36
C LYS A 188 -19.74 -13.92 12.97
N ASN A 189 -19.44 -15.19 12.72
CA ASN A 189 -20.21 -16.01 11.77
C ASN A 189 -21.56 -16.36 12.41
N SER A 190 -22.68 -16.12 11.71
CA SER A 190 -23.82 -17.05 11.72
C SER A 190 -24.82 -16.76 10.58
N LYS A 191 -24.76 -17.62 9.56
CA LYS A 191 -25.86 -18.28 8.81
C LYS A 191 -27.20 -17.54 8.58
N ALA A 192 -27.45 -17.34 7.27
CA ALA A 192 -28.51 -17.95 6.45
C ALA A 192 -30.01 -17.68 6.73
N LYS A 193 -30.65 -17.04 5.74
CA LYS A 193 -31.94 -17.42 5.09
C LYS A 193 -32.07 -16.50 3.85
N GLY A 194 -32.20 -16.93 2.60
CA GLY A 194 -32.80 -18.13 2.04
C GLY A 194 -34.22 -17.79 1.53
N LYS A 195 -34.43 -17.97 0.20
CA LYS A 195 -35.66 -17.86 -0.63
C LYS A 195 -35.91 -16.51 -1.34
N ASP A 196 -36.23 -16.42 -2.63
CA ASP A 196 -36.71 -17.37 -3.67
C ASP A 196 -36.22 -16.89 -5.07
N ALA A 197 -35.71 -17.78 -5.96
CA ALA A 197 -36.38 -18.39 -7.13
C ALA A 197 -36.52 -17.43 -8.34
N ALA A 198 -36.39 -17.78 -9.63
CA ALA A 198 -36.01 -18.95 -10.40
C ALA A 198 -35.98 -18.53 -11.90
N SER A 199 -35.58 -19.47 -12.79
CA SER A 199 -35.69 -19.45 -14.27
C SER A 199 -34.54 -18.76 -15.01
N THR A 200 -33.89 -19.29 -16.06
CA THR A 200 -34.18 -20.42 -16.96
C THR A 200 -32.88 -20.83 -17.70
N THR A 201 -32.67 -22.13 -17.88
CA THR A 201 -31.96 -22.74 -19.03
C THR A 201 -33.04 -23.39 -19.93
N PRO A 202 -32.77 -23.98 -21.13
CA PRO A 202 -31.51 -24.17 -21.88
C PRO A 202 -31.63 -23.87 -23.41
N VAL A 203 -30.55 -24.09 -24.18
CA VAL A 203 -30.46 -24.98 -25.39
C VAL A 203 -29.47 -24.48 -26.46
N ALA A 204 -28.53 -25.38 -26.82
CA ALA A 204 -27.81 -25.68 -28.08
C ALA A 204 -27.31 -24.52 -28.99
N GLY A 205 -26.15 -24.57 -29.65
CA GLY A 205 -25.21 -25.63 -30.04
C GLY A 205 -24.40 -25.13 -31.25
N SER A 206 -23.49 -25.97 -31.78
CA SER A 206 -22.64 -25.77 -32.98
C SER A 206 -21.24 -25.18 -32.70
N ALA A 207 -20.21 -26.02 -32.57
CA ALA A 207 -19.30 -26.49 -33.64
C ALA A 207 -18.41 -25.34 -34.16
N GLY A 208 -17.07 -25.36 -34.10
CA GLY A 208 -16.13 -26.46 -34.23
C GLY A 208 -15.20 -26.10 -35.39
N THR A 209 -13.89 -25.91 -35.14
CA THR A 209 -12.78 -26.17 -36.08
C THR A 209 -11.43 -25.86 -35.42
N PRO A 210 -10.49 -26.81 -35.41
CA PRO A 210 -9.07 -26.57 -35.17
C PRO A 210 -8.23 -26.63 -36.46
N THR A 211 -7.15 -25.86 -36.47
CA THR A 211 -5.80 -26.07 -37.04
C THR A 211 -5.63 -26.85 -38.36
N VAL A 212 -5.04 -26.21 -39.38
CA VAL A 212 -3.61 -26.33 -39.79
C VAL A 212 -3.18 -24.99 -40.39
#